data_AF-A0A7C6RYS1-F1
#
_entry.id   AF-A0A7C6RYS1-F1
#
_cell.length_a   1.000
_cell.length_b   1.000
_cell.length_c   1.000
_cell.angle_alpha   90.00
_cell.angle_beta   90.00
_cell.angle_gamma   90.00
#
_symmetry.space_group_name_H-M   'P 1'
#
loop_
_entity.id
_entity.type
_entity.pdbx_description
1 polymer ?
#
loop_
_entity_poly.entity_id
_entity_poly.type
_entity_poly.pdbx_seq_one_letter_code
_entity_poly.pdbx_strand_id
1 'polypeptide(L)'
;MRRGDVNALGRDARRRSSPARRWRQAGRAPMWLLIGLGMLGGLVLYWYTTPQSVPSWVRGWLPSLPEYTGPLYRWRDEQGRERITDKPPRGRPYETVTYRADANVLPPEGK
;
A
#
# COMPACT_ATOMS: atom_id res chain seq x y z
N MET A 1 4.42 79.83 -33.42
CA MET A 1 4.79 80.17 -32.02
C MET A 1 4.15 79.16 -31.07
N ARG A 2 5.02 78.50 -30.27
CA ARG A 2 4.83 78.07 -28.88
C ARG A 2 3.87 76.91 -28.51
N ARG A 3 4.56 75.85 -28.03
CA ARG A 3 4.34 75.08 -26.79
C ARG A 3 3.21 74.05 -26.74
N GLY A 4 3.62 72.79 -26.52
CA GLY A 4 2.78 71.83 -25.82
C GLY A 4 3.21 70.37 -25.89
N ASP A 5 4.50 70.03 -25.74
CA ASP A 5 4.86 68.68 -25.31
C ASP A 5 4.41 68.48 -23.86
N VAL A 6 3.57 67.47 -23.59
CA VAL A 6 3.70 66.59 -22.42
C VAL A 6 2.78 65.36 -22.59
N ASN A 7 3.42 64.25 -22.93
CA ASN A 7 3.16 62.91 -22.39
C ASN A 7 1.85 62.73 -21.60
N ALA A 8 0.74 62.49 -22.28
CA ALA A 8 -0.40 61.79 -21.70
C ALA A 8 -0.19 60.27 -21.87
N LEU A 9 0.79 59.74 -21.15
CA LEU A 9 0.91 58.31 -20.84
C LEU A 9 -0.25 57.91 -19.92
N GLY A 10 -1.44 57.82 -20.50
CA GLY A 10 -2.70 57.62 -19.79
C GLY A 10 -3.27 56.24 -20.04
N ARG A 11 -2.66 55.21 -19.46
CA ARG A 11 -3.34 53.98 -19.06
C ARG A 11 -4.16 53.26 -20.14
N ASP A 12 -3.54 52.92 -21.27
CA ASP A 12 -3.97 51.74 -22.02
C ASP A 12 -3.43 50.48 -21.31
N ALA A 13 -3.98 50.23 -20.13
CA ALA A 13 -3.96 48.92 -19.52
C ALA A 13 -4.79 48.01 -20.43
N ARG A 14 -4.17 47.56 -21.53
CA ARG A 14 -4.61 46.40 -22.31
C ARG A 14 -4.63 45.24 -21.33
N ARG A 15 -5.76 45.09 -20.65
CA ARG A 15 -6.15 43.85 -19.98
C ARG A 15 -6.05 42.79 -21.06
N ARG A 16 -4.92 42.07 -21.07
CA ARG A 16 -4.83 40.80 -21.76
C ARG A 16 -5.87 39.93 -21.07
N SER A 17 -7.04 39.86 -21.67
CA SER A 17 -8.03 38.85 -21.39
C SER A 17 -7.34 37.53 -21.73
N SER A 18 -6.62 36.96 -20.76
CA SER A 18 -6.24 35.57 -20.79
C SER A 18 -7.54 34.83 -21.11
N PRO A 19 -7.64 34.07 -22.22
CA PRO A 19 -8.83 33.27 -22.43
C PRO A 19 -8.83 32.30 -21.25
N ALA A 20 -9.73 32.56 -20.30
CA ALA A 20 -10.01 31.66 -19.22
C ALA A 20 -10.31 30.34 -19.92
N ARG A 21 -9.35 29.42 -19.85
CA ARG A 21 -9.48 28.08 -20.40
C ARG A 21 -10.73 27.57 -19.71
N ARG A 22 -11.86 27.60 -20.42
CA ARG A 22 -13.08 26.95 -19.97
C ARG A 22 -12.71 25.50 -20.00
N TRP A 23 -12.18 25.01 -18.89
CA TRP A 23 -12.24 23.61 -18.55
C TRP A 23 -13.72 23.30 -18.64
N ARG A 24 -14.15 22.81 -19.80
CA ARG A 24 -15.44 22.19 -19.95
C ARG A 24 -15.39 21.09 -18.92
N GLN A 25 -16.02 21.34 -17.77
CA GLN A 25 -16.39 20.28 -16.87
C GLN A 25 -17.27 19.36 -17.72
N ALA A 26 -16.66 18.34 -18.30
CA ALA A 26 -17.34 17.12 -18.70
C ALA A 26 -17.71 16.42 -17.39
N GLY A 27 -18.58 17.07 -16.62
CA GLY A 27 -18.90 16.78 -15.23
C GLY A 27 -19.87 15.62 -15.11
N ARG A 28 -19.53 14.50 -15.75
CA ARG A 28 -20.18 13.22 -15.53
C ARG A 28 -19.18 12.15 -15.91
N ALA A 29 -18.35 11.77 -14.94
CA ALA A 29 -17.73 10.46 -15.00
C ALA A 29 -18.87 9.47 -15.20
N PRO A 30 -18.88 8.67 -16.29
CA PRO A 30 -19.96 7.74 -16.53
C PRO A 30 -20.02 6.78 -15.33
N MET A 31 -21.23 6.48 -14.85
CA MET A 31 -21.45 5.64 -13.66
C MET A 31 -20.64 4.34 -13.70
N TRP A 32 -20.48 3.77 -14.90
CA TRP A 32 -19.70 2.57 -15.19
C TRP A 32 -18.22 2.70 -14.79
N LEU A 33 -17.65 3.90 -14.91
CA LEU A 33 -16.28 4.20 -14.52
C LEU A 33 -16.13 4.16 -13.00
N LEU A 34 -17.12 4.67 -12.26
CA LEU A 34 -17.15 4.58 -10.79
C LEU A 34 -17.36 3.13 -10.33
N ILE A 35 -18.25 2.39 -10.98
CA ILE A 35 -18.47 0.97 -10.71
C ILE A 35 -17.21 0.16 -11.01
N GLY A 36 -16.58 0.40 -12.16
CA GLY A 36 -15.33 -0.26 -12.54
C GLY A 36 -14.21 0.04 -11.55
N LEU A 37 -14.06 1.31 -11.15
CA LEU A 37 -13.06 1.70 -10.15
C LEU A 37 -13.35 1.11 -8.77
N GLY A 38 -14.62 1.04 -8.38
CA GLY A 38 -15.05 0.39 -7.14
C GLY A 38 -14.81 -1.11 -7.13
N MET A 39 -15.11 -1.81 -8.23
CA MET A 39 -14.80 -3.24 -8.38
C MET A 39 -13.29 -3.48 -8.38
N LEU A 40 -12.52 -2.65 -9.09
CA LEU A 40 -11.08 -2.77 -9.14
C LEU A 40 -10.45 -2.53 -7.76
N GLY A 41 -10.88 -1.48 -7.06
CA GLY A 41 -10.45 -1.17 -5.70
C GLY A 41 -10.84 -2.26 -4.71
N GLY A 42 -12.06 -2.80 -4.82
CA GLY A 42 -12.53 -3.92 -4.00
C GLY A 42 -11.72 -5.20 -4.22
N LEU A 43 -11.38 -5.51 -5.46
CA LEU A 43 -10.54 -6.66 -5.80
C LEU A 43 -9.12 -6.52 -5.24
N VAL A 44 -8.53 -5.33 -5.36
CA VAL A 44 -7.21 -5.04 -4.77
C VAL A 44 -7.23 -5.17 -3.26
N LEU A 45 -8.24 -4.61 -2.60
CA LEU A 45 -8.39 -4.70 -1.15
C LEU A 45 -8.61 -6.15 -0.69
N TYR A 46 -9.39 -6.92 -1.44
CA TYR A 46 -9.62 -8.34 -1.16
C TYR A 46 -8.33 -9.17 -1.27
N TRP A 47 -7.52 -8.95 -2.30
CA TRP A 47 -6.22 -9.62 -2.43
C TRP A 47 -5.21 -9.19 -1.37
N TYR A 48 -5.29 -7.95 -0.88
CA TYR A 48 -4.47 -7.48 0.23
C TYR A 48 -4.81 -8.20 1.55
N THR A 49 -6.10 -8.44 1.83
CA THR A 49 -6.53 -9.11 3.06
C THR A 49 -6.44 -10.63 2.99
N THR A 50 -6.58 -11.21 1.80
CA THR A 50 -6.61 -12.67 1.59
C THR A 50 -5.56 -13.10 0.55
N PRO A 51 -4.27 -13.12 0.90
CA PRO A 51 -3.19 -13.43 -0.04
C PRO A 51 -3.25 -14.85 -0.62
N GLN A 52 -3.96 -15.78 0.03
CA GLN A 52 -4.14 -17.15 -0.45
C GLN A 52 -4.97 -17.27 -1.75
N SER A 53 -5.80 -16.26 -2.05
CA SER A 53 -6.69 -16.21 -3.22
C SER A 53 -6.08 -15.54 -4.45
N VAL A 54 -4.84 -15.08 -4.35
CA VAL A 54 -4.17 -14.31 -5.41
C VAL A 54 -3.71 -15.25 -6.54
N PRO A 55 -4.10 -14.99 -7.80
CA PRO A 55 -3.60 -15.75 -8.95
C PRO A 55 -2.07 -15.73 -9.02
N SER A 56 -1.45 -16.81 -9.51
CA SER A 56 0.01 -16.94 -9.58
C SER A 56 0.69 -15.84 -10.42
N TRP A 57 0.02 -15.37 -11.49
CA TRP A 57 0.51 -14.27 -12.32
C TRP A 57 0.49 -12.90 -11.63
N VAL A 58 -0.39 -12.68 -10.66
CA VAL A 58 -0.46 -11.44 -9.85
C VAL A 58 0.56 -11.46 -8.72
N ARG A 59 0.83 -12.64 -8.15
CA ARG A 59 1.81 -12.82 -7.05
C ARG A 59 3.21 -12.33 -7.42
N GLY A 60 3.61 -12.43 -8.69
CA GLY A 60 4.90 -11.91 -9.15
C GLY A 60 4.99 -10.38 -9.24
N TRP A 61 3.86 -9.67 -9.20
CA TRP A 61 3.81 -8.20 -9.25
C TRP A 61 3.56 -7.55 -7.89
N LEU A 62 2.94 -8.29 -6.96
CA LEU A 62 2.82 -7.81 -5.58
C LEU A 62 4.16 -8.00 -4.86
N PRO A 63 4.63 -7.00 -4.08
CA PRO A 63 5.73 -7.22 -3.18
C PRO A 63 5.35 -8.38 -2.25
N SER A 64 6.22 -9.38 -2.15
CA SER A 64 6.06 -10.49 -1.21
C SER A 64 5.73 -9.89 0.16
N LEU A 65 4.59 -10.28 0.74
CA LEU A 65 4.35 -10.00 2.15
C LEU A 65 5.59 -10.47 2.93
N PRO A 66 6.06 -9.73 3.94
CA PRO A 66 7.23 -10.13 4.69
C PRO A 66 6.95 -11.51 5.29
N GLU A 67 7.51 -12.53 4.65
CA GLU A 67 7.55 -13.88 5.16
C GLU A 67 8.36 -13.80 6.45
N TYR A 68 7.65 -13.89 7.58
CA TYR A 68 8.28 -13.81 8.89
C TYR A 68 9.19 -15.03 9.04
N THR A 69 10.47 -14.81 8.74
CA THR A 69 11.56 -15.79 8.84
C THR A 69 12.35 -15.53 10.13
N GLY A 70 11.64 -15.07 11.17
CA GLY A 70 12.23 -14.72 12.44
C GLY A 70 12.37 -15.92 13.38
N PRO A 71 13.25 -15.83 14.39
CA PRO A 71 13.36 -16.85 15.42
C PRO A 71 12.08 -16.92 16.25
N LEU A 72 11.48 -18.11 16.33
CA LEU A 72 10.39 -18.43 17.25
C LEU A 72 10.93 -19.22 18.43
N TYR A 73 10.36 -19.01 19.61
CA TYR A 73 10.80 -19.63 20.84
C TYR A 73 9.78 -20.66 21.30
N ARG A 74 10.19 -21.92 21.34
CA ARG A 74 9.39 -23.07 21.75
C ARG A 74 9.72 -23.43 23.18
N TRP A 75 8.70 -23.54 24.03
CA TRP A 75 8.88 -23.86 25.44
C TRP A 75 7.69 -24.66 25.96
N ARG A 76 7.88 -25.28 27.12
CA ARG A 76 6.85 -26.10 27.77
C ARG A 76 6.34 -25.39 29.03
N ASP A 77 5.03 -25.28 29.17
CA ASP A 77 4.43 -24.71 30.37
C ASP A 77 4.44 -25.69 31.56
N GLU A 78 4.00 -25.22 32.73
CA GLU A 78 3.96 -26.04 33.95
C GLU A 78 2.97 -27.20 33.85
N GLN A 79 2.02 -27.11 32.92
CA GLN A 79 1.05 -28.15 32.63
C GLN A 79 1.54 -29.13 31.55
N GLY A 80 2.80 -28.99 31.10
CA GLY A 80 3.40 -29.84 30.09
C GLY A 80 3.00 -29.50 28.65
N ARG A 81 2.26 -28.41 28.43
CA ARG A 81 1.79 -28.01 27.09
C ARG A 81 2.87 -27.22 26.37
N GLU A 82 3.01 -27.52 25.08
CA GLU A 82 3.93 -26.83 24.20
C GLU A 82 3.37 -25.47 23.78
N ARG A 83 4.21 -24.43 23.86
CA ARG A 83 3.88 -23.05 23.48
C ARG A 83 4.98 -22.52 22.58
N ILE A 84 4.58 -21.78 21.56
CA ILE A 84 5.48 -21.12 20.61
C ILE A 84 5.20 -19.62 20.69
N THR A 85 6.24 -18.83 20.95
CA THR A 85 6.16 -17.37 21.09
C THR A 85 7.21 -16.68 20.22
N ASP A 86 6.91 -15.47 19.76
CA ASP A 86 7.83 -14.59 19.03
C ASP A 86 8.93 -14.00 19.93
N LYS A 87 8.71 -13.99 21.24
CA LYS A 87 9.64 -13.49 22.26
C LYS A 87 10.10 -14.61 23.20
N PRO A 88 11.34 -14.52 23.71
CA PRO A 88 11.86 -15.51 24.65
C PRO A 88 11.09 -15.43 25.98
N PRO A 89 10.64 -16.58 26.54
CA PRO A 89 10.01 -16.60 27.86
C PRO A 89 11.04 -16.27 28.96
N ARG A 90 10.63 -15.48 29.95
CA ARG A 90 11.50 -15.11 31.09
C ARG A 90 11.54 -16.24 32.11
N GLY A 91 12.75 -16.65 32.51
CA GLY A 91 12.95 -17.62 33.59
C GLY A 91 12.53 -19.06 33.26
N ARG A 92 12.40 -19.41 31.97
CA ARG A 92 12.07 -20.77 31.52
C ARG A 92 13.05 -21.23 30.45
N PRO A 93 13.42 -22.52 30.42
CA PRO A 93 14.16 -23.06 29.30
C PRO A 93 13.30 -22.99 28.03
N TYR A 94 13.91 -22.57 26.94
CA TYR A 94 13.28 -22.47 25.64
C TYR A 94 14.24 -22.97 24.57
N GLU A 95 13.67 -23.41 23.45
CA GLU A 95 14.38 -23.78 22.24
C GLU A 95 14.09 -22.75 21.15
N THR A 96 15.13 -22.24 20.50
CA THR A 96 14.99 -21.32 19.38
C THR A 96 14.78 -22.12 18.09
N VAL A 97 13.62 -21.97 17.48
CA VAL A 97 13.24 -22.60 16.21
C VAL A 97 13.19 -21.53 15.12
N THR A 98 13.97 -21.71 14.05
CA THR A 98 13.89 -20.83 12.88
C THR A 98 12.87 -21.41 11.91
N TYR A 99 11.70 -20.78 11.80
CA TYR A 99 10.73 -21.18 10.80
C TYR A 99 11.08 -20.57 9.45
N ARG A 100 11.10 -21.44 8.44
CA ARG A 100 11.28 -21.10 7.04
C ARG A 100 9.91 -21.14 6.37
N ALA A 101 9.39 -19.97 5.98
CA ALA A 101 8.09 -19.88 5.32
C ALA A 101 8.12 -20.48 3.89
N ASP A 102 9.31 -20.58 3.30
CA ASP A 102 9.59 -21.14 1.98
C ASP A 102 9.66 -22.68 1.97
N ALA A 103 9.74 -23.31 3.14
CA ALA A 103 9.94 -24.74 3.26
C ALA A 103 8.96 -25.35 4.27
N ASN A 104 7.90 -25.98 3.76
CA ASN A 104 7.02 -26.85 4.57
C ASN A 104 7.74 -28.18 4.87
N VAL A 105 8.84 -28.12 5.61
CA VAL A 105 9.54 -29.30 6.11
C VAL A 105 8.94 -29.65 7.46
N LEU A 106 8.26 -30.80 7.52
CA LEU A 106 7.92 -31.41 8.80
C LEU A 106 9.24 -31.75 9.52
N PRO A 107 9.40 -31.38 10.80
CA PRO A 107 10.55 -31.83 11.57
C PRO A 107 10.57 -33.36 11.54
N PRO A 108 11.74 -34.01 11.35
CA PRO A 108 11.82 -35.46 11.37
C PRO A 108 11.29 -35.96 12.72
N GLU A 109 10.32 -36.87 12.69
CA GLU A 109 9.79 -37.49 13.91
C GLU A 109 10.95 -38.19 14.64
N GLY A 110 11.33 -37.63 15.78
CA GLY A 110 12.36 -38.21 16.64
C GLY A 110 11.89 -39.56 17.15
N LYS A 111 12.70 -40.60 16.91
CA LYS A 111 12.60 -41.89 17.61
C LYS A 111 13.12 -41.77 19.04
#